data_AF-A0A512B4D0-F1
#
_entry.id   AF-A0A512B4D0-F1
#
_cell.length_a   1.000
_cell.length_b   1.000
_cell.length_c   1.000
_cell.angle_alpha   90.00
_cell.angle_beta   90.00
_cell.angle_gamma   90.00
#
_symmetry.space_group_name_H-M   'P 1'
#
loop_
_entity.id
_entity.type
_entity.pdbx_description
1 polymer ?
#
loop_
_entity_poly.entity_id
_entity_poly.type
_entity_poly.pdbx_seq_one_letter_code
_entity_poly.pdbx_strand_id
1 'polypeptide(L)'
;MELPDGVKLLKLNQDKFINAHANFTQKLRKDASFELSVSDPLFKQKYPTFKEKYNKTTQNIQWLIKHAIANNTRIRAMGSGWSLSKVAVSEDGIINTKKLTLKAELSASQVSEAFLQQGGDPTDLLFAQCGNEIIRINDLLEKERQPAKALRVSGGSNGQTIVGAFSTGTHGAAFRTGSLCDCVVGMHLIVGPDRHVWLERASYPVTSAAFTNWMGAEVIRDDELFNAALVSFGSFGFIHSVLIEVEPKYLLVQQLLKIPYNAALVNAIKFNDFSGLAARLNFPPEQLYHFELAINPHNFKQDGKTEEVYLRVMYKQRYHTNYTPFDHNAKGKFTYGDDVLGLIQTALDVVEKIPGNKIDLKLIPNTVNALFKVAYDRPATATGTIGETFRNTIFRGKLFSAGFAFDQKDIPDVIQLFLRLNKQTPFCGVMAFRFVKGTKATLGFCKFEHSCVLELDGADAKLNHQFTEAFARQLETENIKYSVHWGKINNFLTRERVRKIYGEAAIQSWLQCRRRLLNDKTWAVFNNQFLELCGLDKYEEVMV
;
A
#
# COMPACT_ATOMS: atom_id res chain seq x y z
N MET A 1 15.87 33.22 -3.42
CA MET A 1 15.65 32.48 -2.16
C MET A 1 16.87 31.62 -1.92
N GLU A 2 17.54 31.80 -0.79
CA GLU A 2 18.63 30.90 -0.40
C GLU A 2 18.01 29.62 0.20
N LEU A 3 18.36 28.46 -0.36
CA LEU A 3 17.85 27.17 0.09
C LEU A 3 18.81 26.53 1.09
N PRO A 4 18.32 25.88 2.16
CA PRO A 4 19.18 25.11 3.06
C PRO A 4 19.94 24.01 2.33
N ASP A 5 21.14 23.66 2.81
CA ASP A 5 21.88 22.50 2.29
C ASP A 5 20.99 21.25 2.29
N GLY A 6 20.97 20.51 1.17
CA GLY A 6 20.17 19.31 1.02
C GLY A 6 18.71 19.56 0.60
N VAL A 7 18.30 20.83 0.44
CA VAL A 7 17.04 21.24 -0.18
C VAL A 7 17.33 21.82 -1.56
N LYS A 8 16.64 21.33 -2.59
CA LYS A 8 16.70 21.87 -3.95
C LYS A 8 15.30 22.10 -4.48
N LEU A 9 15.12 23.07 -5.39
CA LEU A 9 13.88 23.15 -6.16
C LEU A 9 13.74 21.90 -7.03
N LEU A 10 12.55 21.31 -7.05
CA LEU A 10 12.22 20.19 -7.91
C LEU A 10 11.97 20.70 -9.32
N LYS A 11 12.81 20.28 -10.27
CA LYS A 11 12.64 20.66 -11.68
C LYS A 11 11.48 19.88 -12.29
N LEU A 12 10.43 20.60 -12.66
CA LEU A 12 9.23 20.05 -13.30
C LEU A 12 9.01 20.72 -14.66
N ASN A 13 8.63 19.94 -15.67
CA ASN A 13 8.30 20.49 -16.98
C ASN A 13 6.96 21.23 -16.90
N GLN A 14 6.95 22.54 -17.19
CA GLN A 14 5.77 23.40 -17.10
C GLN A 14 5.02 23.29 -15.75
N ASP A 15 5.74 23.09 -14.65
CA ASP A 15 5.18 22.85 -13.29
C ASP A 15 4.15 21.71 -13.26
N LYS A 16 4.29 20.70 -14.11
CA LYS A 16 3.42 19.53 -14.15
C LYS A 16 4.14 18.32 -13.56
N PHE A 17 3.51 17.69 -12.58
CA PHE A 17 3.87 16.36 -12.13
C PHE A 17 2.98 15.32 -12.81
N ILE A 18 3.58 14.25 -13.33
CA ILE A 18 2.88 13.08 -13.86
C ILE A 18 3.24 11.92 -12.93
N ASN A 19 2.23 11.21 -12.42
CA ASN A 19 2.48 10.07 -11.54
C ASN A 19 3.20 8.94 -12.30
N ALA A 20 3.80 7.99 -11.59
CA ALA A 20 4.63 6.92 -12.16
C ALA A 20 3.91 6.07 -13.23
N HIS A 21 2.58 6.11 -13.20
CA HIS A 21 1.68 5.31 -14.01
C HIS A 21 0.88 6.14 -15.02
N ALA A 22 1.21 7.43 -15.18
CA ALA A 22 0.58 8.37 -16.10
C ALA A 22 -0.96 8.51 -16.02
N ASN A 23 -1.60 8.00 -14.96
CA ASN A 23 -3.04 8.09 -14.72
C ASN A 23 -3.53 9.53 -14.56
N PHE A 24 -2.73 10.39 -13.95
CA PHE A 24 -3.07 11.79 -13.81
C PHE A 24 -1.86 12.70 -13.94
N THR A 25 -2.14 13.92 -14.38
CA THR A 25 -1.22 15.04 -14.33
C THR A 25 -1.73 16.03 -13.28
N GLN A 26 -0.84 16.48 -12.40
CA GLN A 26 -1.12 17.52 -11.43
C GLN A 26 -0.34 18.78 -11.84
N LYS A 27 -1.06 19.87 -12.09
CA LYS A 27 -0.45 21.19 -12.20
C LYS A 27 -0.11 21.67 -10.79
N LEU A 28 1.11 22.13 -10.62
CA LEU A 28 1.67 22.60 -9.36
C LEU A 28 1.98 24.09 -9.46
N ARG A 29 2.04 24.76 -8.32
CA ARG A 29 2.47 26.16 -8.22
C ARG A 29 3.97 26.23 -8.55
N LYS A 30 4.32 27.19 -9.41
CA LYS A 30 5.71 27.46 -9.78
C LYS A 30 6.55 27.70 -8.52
N ASP A 31 7.76 27.15 -8.50
CA ASP A 31 8.75 27.29 -7.42
C ASP A 31 8.28 26.83 -6.02
N ALA A 32 7.21 26.02 -5.92
CA ALA A 32 6.66 25.52 -4.65
C ALA A 32 6.98 24.03 -4.38
N SER A 33 7.76 23.38 -5.26
CA SER A 33 8.11 21.97 -5.15
C SER A 33 9.60 21.78 -4.91
N PHE A 34 9.96 20.84 -4.05
CA PHE A 34 11.33 20.67 -3.57
C PHE A 34 11.76 19.21 -3.60
N GLU A 35 13.07 18.98 -3.68
CA GLU A 35 13.71 17.69 -3.50
C GLU A 35 14.59 17.72 -2.26
N LEU A 36 14.43 16.71 -1.40
CA LEU A 36 15.30 16.47 -0.26
C LEU A 36 16.28 15.34 -0.57
N SER A 37 17.55 15.50 -0.20
CA SER A 37 18.58 14.50 -0.49
C SER A 37 19.59 14.39 0.64
N VAL A 38 19.84 13.16 1.09
CA VAL A 38 21.00 12.82 1.94
C VAL A 38 22.18 12.27 1.13
N SER A 39 21.99 12.08 -0.18
CA SER A 39 22.95 11.43 -1.06
C SER A 39 23.84 12.42 -1.83
N ASP A 40 23.56 13.72 -1.75
CA ASP A 40 24.33 14.77 -2.42
C ASP A 40 25.79 14.81 -1.91
N PRO A 41 26.80 14.88 -2.78
CA PRO A 41 28.21 14.86 -2.37
C PRO A 41 28.60 15.98 -1.40
N LEU A 42 28.16 17.22 -1.64
CA LEU A 42 28.46 18.35 -0.76
C LEU A 42 27.73 18.21 0.57
N PHE A 43 26.49 17.71 0.54
CA PHE A 43 25.75 17.39 1.76
C PHE A 43 26.46 16.34 2.61
N LYS A 44 26.97 15.26 1.99
CA LYS A 44 27.74 14.22 2.68
C LYS A 44 29.05 14.75 3.26
N GLN A 45 29.73 15.64 2.56
CA GLN A 45 30.98 16.25 3.03
C GLN A 45 30.73 17.13 4.25
N LYS A 46 29.65 17.93 4.25
CA LYS A 46 29.32 18.85 5.34
C LYS A 46 28.71 18.14 6.56
N TYR A 47 27.97 17.06 6.34
CA TYR A 47 27.33 16.26 7.38
C TYR A 47 27.82 14.81 7.24
N PRO A 48 29.00 14.45 7.76
CA PRO A 48 29.63 13.15 7.49
C PRO A 48 28.94 11.97 8.20
N THR A 49 28.42 12.17 9.41
CA THR A 49 27.82 11.09 10.21
C THR A 49 26.34 10.85 9.89
N PHE A 50 25.81 9.69 10.31
CA PHE A 50 24.37 9.42 10.21
C PHE A 50 23.56 10.47 10.97
N LYS A 51 23.94 10.76 12.23
CA LYS A 51 23.21 11.67 13.12
C LYS A 51 23.15 13.08 12.56
N GLU A 52 24.25 13.60 12.03
CA GLU A 52 24.29 14.94 11.43
C GLU A 52 23.39 15.03 10.19
N LYS A 53 23.46 14.06 9.28
CA LYS A 53 22.57 14.01 8.09
C LYS A 53 21.11 13.94 8.51
N TYR A 54 20.81 13.10 9.50
CA TYR A 54 19.46 12.89 9.99
C TYR A 54 18.88 14.17 10.59
N ASN A 55 19.58 14.77 11.55
CA ASN A 55 19.17 16.00 12.23
C ASN A 55 19.07 17.17 11.26
N LYS A 56 20.01 17.30 10.31
CA LYS A 56 19.92 18.33 9.27
C LYS A 56 18.70 18.12 8.37
N THR A 57 18.36 16.88 8.04
CA THR A 57 17.15 16.57 7.27
C THR A 57 15.88 16.96 8.03
N THR A 58 15.82 16.69 9.34
CA THR A 58 14.72 17.14 10.21
C THR A 58 14.57 18.68 10.15
N GLN A 59 15.66 19.42 10.29
CA GLN A 59 15.68 20.88 10.17
C GLN A 59 15.23 21.36 8.78
N ASN A 60 15.62 20.66 7.72
CA ASN A 60 15.18 20.98 6.36
C ASN A 60 13.68 20.78 6.18
N ILE A 61 13.10 19.73 6.76
CA ILE A 61 11.65 19.49 6.73
C ILE A 61 10.92 20.58 7.53
N GLN A 62 11.42 20.94 8.70
CA GLN A 62 10.90 22.06 9.50
C GLN A 62 10.95 23.38 8.72
N TRP A 63 12.06 23.66 8.03
CA TRP A 63 12.19 24.81 7.15
C TRP A 63 11.15 24.79 6.02
N LEU A 64 10.92 23.64 5.38
CA LEU A 64 9.90 23.50 4.34
C LEU A 64 8.50 23.78 4.85
N ILE A 65 8.14 23.30 6.05
CA ILE A 65 6.86 23.60 6.68
C ILE A 65 6.75 25.10 6.98
N LYS A 66 7.80 25.72 7.55
CA LYS A 66 7.84 27.17 7.80
C LYS A 66 7.67 27.97 6.52
N HIS A 67 8.38 27.56 5.47
CA HIS A 67 8.32 28.17 4.15
C HIS A 67 6.92 28.07 3.56
N ALA A 68 6.28 26.91 3.67
CA ALA A 68 4.92 26.69 3.18
C ALA A 68 3.88 27.55 3.91
N ILE A 69 3.99 27.68 5.24
CA ILE A 69 3.16 28.58 6.05
C ILE A 69 3.33 30.04 5.58
N ALA A 70 4.58 30.49 5.42
CA ALA A 70 4.87 31.89 5.06
C ALA A 70 4.37 32.26 3.65
N ASN A 71 4.24 31.28 2.75
CA ASN A 71 3.84 31.48 1.35
C ASN A 71 2.41 31.02 1.07
N ASN A 72 1.67 30.60 2.09
CA ASN A 72 0.34 30.03 1.98
C ASN A 72 0.28 28.95 0.87
N THR A 73 1.20 27.98 0.95
CA THR A 73 1.27 26.84 0.05
C THR A 73 0.93 25.55 0.78
N ARG A 74 0.19 24.68 0.10
CA ARG A 74 0.01 23.28 0.49
C ARG A 74 1.19 22.45 -0.02
N ILE A 75 1.68 21.51 0.76
CA ILE A 75 2.73 20.58 0.32
C ILE A 75 2.39 19.14 0.70
N ARG A 76 2.83 18.20 -0.13
CA ARG A 76 2.76 16.76 0.17
C ARG A 76 4.12 16.11 0.04
N ALA A 77 4.49 15.32 1.05
CA ALA A 77 5.62 14.42 0.93
C ALA A 77 5.29 13.32 -0.08
N MET A 78 6.11 13.20 -1.12
CA MET A 78 5.89 12.27 -2.22
C MET A 78 7.12 11.38 -2.40
N GLY A 79 6.89 10.07 -2.26
CA GLY A 79 7.89 9.05 -2.54
C GLY A 79 7.94 8.69 -4.03
N SER A 80 7.69 7.42 -4.37
CA SER A 80 7.84 6.94 -5.75
C SER A 80 6.80 7.48 -6.75
N GLY A 81 5.74 8.16 -6.31
CA GLY A 81 4.67 8.65 -7.19
C GLY A 81 3.76 7.54 -7.74
N TRP A 82 3.63 6.42 -7.03
CA TRP A 82 2.93 5.20 -7.47
C TRP A 82 1.43 5.20 -7.21
N SER A 83 0.89 6.14 -6.43
CA SER A 83 -0.57 6.22 -6.24
C SER A 83 -1.27 6.54 -7.58
N LEU A 84 -2.38 5.86 -7.83
CA LEU A 84 -3.28 6.12 -8.96
C LEU A 84 -4.29 7.23 -8.64
N SER A 85 -4.56 7.45 -7.34
CA SER A 85 -5.31 8.59 -6.85
C SER A 85 -4.42 9.80 -6.62
N LYS A 86 -5.05 10.98 -6.53
CA LYS A 86 -4.38 12.24 -6.19
C LYS A 86 -4.05 12.39 -4.70
N VAL A 87 -4.17 11.32 -3.91
CA VAL A 87 -3.94 11.36 -2.45
C VAL A 87 -2.53 11.86 -2.09
N ALA A 88 -1.53 11.53 -2.91
CA ALA A 88 -0.12 11.83 -2.65
C ALA A 88 0.36 13.20 -3.19
N VAL A 89 -0.53 14.04 -3.74
CA VAL A 89 -0.20 15.36 -4.30
C VAL A 89 -1.06 16.47 -3.69
N SER A 90 -0.65 17.72 -3.86
CA SER A 90 -1.45 18.91 -3.55
C SER A 90 -1.67 19.77 -4.80
N GLU A 91 -2.41 20.85 -4.63
CA GLU A 91 -2.65 21.86 -5.66
C GLU A 91 -1.43 22.78 -5.87
N ASP A 92 -0.55 22.85 -4.86
CA ASP A 92 0.57 23.77 -4.82
C ASP A 92 1.91 23.04 -5.00
N GLY A 93 2.41 22.36 -3.97
CA GLY A 93 3.75 21.80 -3.96
C GLY A 93 3.83 20.31 -3.61
N ILE A 94 4.91 19.68 -4.07
CA ILE A 94 5.33 18.34 -3.62
C ILE A 94 6.77 18.38 -3.11
N ILE A 95 7.05 17.55 -2.12
CA ILE A 95 8.39 17.32 -1.59
C ILE A 95 8.82 15.92 -2.01
N ASN A 96 9.73 15.82 -2.98
CA ASN A 96 10.28 14.54 -3.42
C ASN A 96 11.21 13.98 -2.32
N THR A 97 10.82 12.85 -1.75
CA THR A 97 11.52 12.21 -0.63
C THR A 97 12.38 11.02 -1.05
N LYS A 98 12.41 10.62 -2.33
CA LYS A 98 13.09 9.40 -2.80
C LYS A 98 14.58 9.33 -2.47
N LYS A 99 15.23 10.48 -2.23
CA LYS A 99 16.67 10.55 -1.87
C LYS A 99 16.90 10.65 -0.36
N LEU A 100 15.86 10.44 0.46
CA LEU A 100 15.94 10.25 1.91
C LEU A 100 16.03 8.76 2.23
N THR A 101 17.24 8.20 2.15
CA THR A 101 17.48 6.75 2.17
C THR A 101 18.35 6.28 3.35
N LEU A 102 18.50 7.10 4.40
CA LEU A 102 19.18 6.64 5.62
C LEU A 102 18.40 5.48 6.25
N LYS A 103 19.13 4.51 6.79
CA LYS A 103 18.61 3.33 7.45
C LYS A 103 19.60 2.80 8.48
N ALA A 104 19.11 2.29 9.60
CA ALA A 104 19.94 1.83 10.71
C ALA A 104 19.24 0.70 11.48
N GLU A 105 20.06 -0.10 12.15
CA GLU A 105 19.62 -1.07 13.15
C GLU A 105 19.53 -0.38 14.52
N LEU A 106 18.77 -0.96 15.44
CA LEU A 106 18.77 -0.53 16.83
C LEU A 106 19.69 -1.46 17.64
N SER A 107 20.51 -0.87 18.49
CA SER A 107 21.23 -1.60 19.53
C SER A 107 20.30 -1.97 20.69
N ALA A 108 20.70 -2.94 21.52
CA ALA A 108 19.91 -3.34 22.69
C ALA A 108 19.60 -2.17 23.64
N SER A 109 20.52 -1.20 23.80
CA SER A 109 20.29 -0.01 24.64
C SER A 109 19.26 0.97 24.06
N GLN A 110 18.97 0.88 22.75
CA GLN A 110 17.99 1.72 22.05
C GLN A 110 16.58 1.11 22.05
N VAL A 111 16.43 -0.10 22.57
CA VAL A 111 15.17 -0.84 22.63
C VAL A 111 14.64 -0.83 24.06
N SER A 112 13.32 -0.74 24.22
CA SER A 112 12.66 -0.70 25.52
C SER A 112 12.83 -2.03 26.25
N GLU A 113 12.90 -2.00 27.58
CA GLU A 113 12.93 -3.23 28.38
C GLU A 113 11.64 -4.05 28.20
N ALA A 114 10.49 -3.40 28.07
CA ALA A 114 9.20 -4.06 27.87
C ALA A 114 9.16 -4.89 26.58
N PHE A 115 9.75 -4.40 25.48
CA PHE A 115 9.84 -5.14 24.23
C PHE A 115 10.73 -6.38 24.38
N LEU A 116 11.88 -6.25 25.05
CA LEU A 116 12.79 -7.37 25.31
C LEU A 116 12.14 -8.43 26.21
N GLN A 117 11.44 -8.02 27.26
CA GLN A 117 10.74 -8.93 28.17
C GLN A 117 9.59 -9.70 27.49
N GLN A 118 9.00 -9.15 26.43
CA GLN A 118 7.99 -9.83 25.59
C GLN A 118 8.63 -10.75 24.53
N GLY A 119 9.95 -10.96 24.57
CA GLY A 119 10.68 -11.81 23.63
C GLY A 119 11.08 -11.11 22.33
N GLY A 120 10.97 -9.78 22.26
CA GLY A 120 11.43 -9.00 21.12
C GLY A 120 12.96 -8.98 21.02
N ASP A 121 13.48 -8.93 19.79
CA ASP A 121 14.91 -8.88 19.48
C ASP A 121 15.24 -7.56 18.75
N PRO A 122 16.26 -6.78 19.20
CA PRO A 122 16.70 -5.57 18.48
C PRO A 122 17.04 -5.80 17.00
N THR A 123 17.48 -7.02 16.64
CA THR A 123 17.77 -7.40 15.25
C THR A 123 16.51 -7.52 14.39
N ASP A 124 15.33 -7.67 14.99
CA ASP A 124 14.03 -7.66 14.30
C ASP A 124 13.52 -6.25 14.00
N LEU A 125 14.34 -5.22 14.25
CA LEU A 125 13.96 -3.83 14.02
C LEU A 125 14.82 -3.18 12.93
N LEU A 126 14.16 -2.50 11.99
CA LEU A 126 14.80 -1.65 10.99
C LEU A 126 14.25 -0.22 11.07
N PHE A 127 15.11 0.73 11.39
CA PHE A 127 14.82 2.15 11.28
C PHE A 127 15.13 2.62 9.86
N ALA A 128 14.15 3.20 9.15
CA ALA A 128 14.29 3.61 7.76
C ALA A 128 13.68 4.99 7.52
N GLN A 129 14.42 5.85 6.81
CA GLN A 129 13.85 7.08 6.25
C GLN A 129 12.78 6.77 5.19
N CYS A 130 11.83 7.69 5.08
CA CYS A 130 10.64 7.57 4.25
C CYS A 130 10.90 7.27 2.77
N GLY A 131 12.06 7.64 2.22
CA GLY A 131 12.42 7.47 0.82
C GLY A 131 12.93 6.07 0.45
N ASN A 132 13.09 5.16 1.40
CA ASN A 132 13.53 3.79 1.11
C ASN A 132 12.44 3.02 0.34
N GLU A 133 12.76 2.53 -0.87
CA GLU A 133 11.88 1.67 -1.67
C GLU A 133 11.80 0.26 -1.08
N ILE A 134 10.63 -0.40 -1.13
CA ILE A 134 10.43 -1.75 -0.58
C ILE A 134 11.42 -2.74 -1.16
N ILE A 135 11.68 -2.68 -2.47
CA ILE A 135 12.65 -3.56 -3.13
C ILE A 135 14.06 -3.40 -2.53
N ARG A 136 14.47 -2.18 -2.17
CA ARG A 136 15.77 -1.91 -1.56
C ARG A 136 15.82 -2.33 -0.10
N ILE A 137 14.68 -2.28 0.60
CA ILE A 137 14.55 -2.82 1.95
C ILE A 137 14.70 -4.35 1.90
N ASN A 138 14.06 -5.04 0.95
CA ASN A 138 14.25 -6.47 0.76
C ASN A 138 15.71 -6.82 0.46
N ASP A 139 16.36 -6.09 -0.44
CA ASP A 139 17.78 -6.32 -0.75
C ASP A 139 18.68 -6.16 0.49
N LEU A 140 18.50 -5.09 1.28
CA LEU A 140 19.22 -4.88 2.54
C LEU A 140 19.00 -6.05 3.51
N LEU A 141 17.74 -6.40 3.77
CA LEU A 141 17.39 -7.41 4.77
C LEU A 141 17.91 -8.80 4.38
N GLU A 142 17.85 -9.15 3.10
CA GLU A 142 18.15 -10.50 2.66
C GLU A 142 19.62 -10.73 2.26
N LYS A 143 20.35 -9.68 1.89
CA LYS A 143 21.72 -9.77 1.33
C LYS A 143 22.79 -9.06 2.16
N GLU A 144 22.45 -7.97 2.86
CA GLU A 144 23.42 -7.15 3.58
C GLU A 144 23.39 -7.38 5.10
N ARG A 145 22.21 -7.63 5.68
CA ARG A 145 22.00 -7.86 7.11
C ARG A 145 22.59 -9.17 7.61
N GLN A 146 23.10 -9.14 8.84
CA GLN A 146 23.56 -10.32 9.58
C GLN A 146 23.02 -10.32 11.01
N PRO A 147 22.16 -11.29 11.40
CA PRO A 147 21.61 -12.36 10.56
C PRO A 147 20.65 -11.81 9.48
N ALA A 148 20.50 -12.55 8.38
CA ALA A 148 19.59 -12.16 7.30
C ALA A 148 18.12 -12.18 7.76
N LYS A 149 17.37 -11.16 7.34
CA LYS A 149 15.97 -10.94 7.70
C LYS A 149 15.10 -10.86 6.44
N ALA A 150 13.78 -10.76 6.62
CA ALA A 150 12.81 -10.50 5.58
C ALA A 150 11.66 -9.63 6.12
N LEU A 151 10.99 -8.90 5.22
CA LEU A 151 9.72 -8.26 5.57
C LEU A 151 8.67 -9.34 5.84
N ARG A 152 7.85 -9.11 6.87
CA ARG A 152 6.76 -10.04 7.26
C ARG A 152 5.61 -10.11 6.26
N VAL A 153 5.47 -9.08 5.44
CA VAL A 153 4.49 -8.97 4.35
C VAL A 153 5.03 -8.05 3.26
N SER A 154 4.60 -8.29 2.03
CA SER A 154 4.94 -7.48 0.88
C SER A 154 3.70 -7.20 0.03
N GLY A 155 3.73 -6.08 -0.70
CA GLY A 155 2.75 -5.81 -1.74
C GLY A 155 3.01 -6.66 -2.98
N GLY A 156 2.09 -6.63 -3.95
CA GLY A 156 2.33 -7.30 -5.22
C GLY A 156 3.36 -6.63 -6.13
N SER A 157 3.78 -5.41 -5.80
CA SER A 157 4.84 -4.70 -6.50
C SER A 157 5.61 -3.79 -5.53
N ASN A 158 6.94 -3.78 -5.66
CA ASN A 158 7.84 -3.27 -4.62
C ASN A 158 8.65 -2.02 -5.01
N GLY A 159 8.25 -1.29 -6.06
CA GLY A 159 8.87 0.00 -6.42
C GLY A 159 8.40 1.20 -5.57
N GLN A 160 7.46 0.99 -4.65
CA GLN A 160 6.94 2.02 -3.75
C GLN A 160 7.95 2.32 -2.63
N THR A 161 8.01 3.56 -2.16
CA THR A 161 8.69 3.91 -0.89
C THR A 161 7.92 3.39 0.30
N ILE A 162 8.60 2.98 1.39
CA ILE A 162 7.99 2.40 2.59
C ILE A 162 6.83 3.23 3.15
N VAL A 163 7.03 4.54 3.33
CA VAL A 163 5.99 5.44 3.83
C VAL A 163 4.82 5.56 2.86
N GLY A 164 5.10 5.83 1.59
CA GLY A 164 4.03 5.91 0.57
C GLY A 164 3.21 4.63 0.46
N ALA A 165 3.87 3.47 0.58
CA ALA A 165 3.23 2.16 0.53
C ALA A 165 2.27 1.96 1.72
N PHE A 166 2.78 2.00 2.95
CA PHE A 166 1.91 1.71 4.10
C PHE A 166 0.87 2.81 4.34
N SER A 167 1.21 4.07 4.08
CA SER A 167 0.29 5.20 4.35
C SER A 167 -0.93 5.19 3.45
N THR A 168 -0.93 4.42 2.36
CA THR A 168 -2.06 4.29 1.42
C THR A 168 -2.64 2.87 1.37
N GLY A 169 -2.19 1.98 2.26
CA GLY A 169 -2.76 0.66 2.45
C GLY A 169 -2.12 -0.48 1.66
N THR A 170 -0.87 -0.36 1.17
CA THR A 170 -0.22 -1.47 0.46
C THR A 170 -0.31 -2.78 1.25
N HIS A 171 -0.78 -3.83 0.57
CA HIS A 171 -1.10 -5.12 1.15
C HIS A 171 -0.70 -6.26 0.20
N GLY A 172 -0.49 -7.44 0.79
CA GLY A 172 -0.34 -8.69 0.05
C GLY A 172 -1.62 -9.52 0.12
N ALA A 173 -1.45 -10.84 0.22
CA ALA A 173 -2.49 -11.78 0.62
C ALA A 173 -2.06 -12.61 1.85
N ALA A 174 -1.30 -11.96 2.75
CA ALA A 174 -0.81 -12.56 3.98
C ALA A 174 -1.90 -12.56 5.05
N PHE A 175 -2.83 -13.51 4.97
CA PHE A 175 -4.07 -13.55 5.75
C PHE A 175 -3.89 -13.68 7.27
N ARG A 176 -2.67 -14.01 7.75
CA ARG A 176 -2.33 -14.07 9.18
C ARG A 176 -1.51 -12.87 9.69
N THR A 177 -0.86 -12.13 8.78
CA THR A 177 0.06 -11.04 9.16
C THR A 177 -0.62 -9.67 9.07
N GLY A 178 -1.34 -9.42 7.98
CA GLY A 178 -1.98 -8.13 7.72
C GLY A 178 -1.38 -7.41 6.51
N SER A 179 -1.46 -6.09 6.51
CA SER A 179 -0.94 -5.20 5.48
C SER A 179 0.42 -4.62 5.88
N LEU A 180 1.11 -3.93 4.96
CA LEU A 180 2.45 -3.40 5.24
C LEU A 180 2.48 -2.40 6.41
N CYS A 181 1.38 -1.68 6.64
CA CYS A 181 1.23 -0.79 7.79
C CYS A 181 1.27 -1.50 9.14
N ASP A 182 0.94 -2.80 9.19
CA ASP A 182 0.96 -3.57 10.42
C ASP A 182 2.39 -4.00 10.82
N CYS A 183 3.39 -3.79 9.94
CA CYS A 183 4.80 -3.94 10.29
C CYS A 183 5.39 -2.70 10.97
N VAL A 184 4.69 -1.56 10.97
CA VAL A 184 5.22 -0.30 11.54
C VAL A 184 4.97 -0.28 13.04
N VAL A 185 6.05 -0.09 13.81
CA VAL A 185 6.01 -0.09 15.28
C VAL A 185 6.46 1.25 15.89
N GLY A 186 6.95 2.18 15.07
CA GLY A 186 7.34 3.53 15.48
C GLY A 186 7.39 4.50 14.29
N MET A 187 7.08 5.78 14.52
CA MET A 187 7.09 6.82 13.48
C MET A 187 7.72 8.11 13.98
N HIS A 188 8.62 8.69 13.18
CA HIS A 188 9.12 10.05 13.39
C HIS A 188 8.34 11.03 12.50
N LEU A 189 7.58 11.91 13.11
CA LEU A 189 6.69 12.88 12.47
C LEU A 189 7.21 14.30 12.68
N ILE A 190 7.40 15.06 11.60
CA ILE A 190 7.64 16.51 11.68
C ILE A 190 6.28 17.20 11.53
N VAL A 191 5.82 17.81 12.62
CA VAL A 191 4.43 18.28 12.79
C VAL A 191 4.32 19.80 12.88
N GLY A 192 5.44 20.51 12.68
CA GLY A 192 5.49 21.96 12.65
C GLY A 192 6.90 22.48 12.30
N PRO A 193 7.07 23.80 12.16
CA PRO A 193 8.38 24.46 11.99
C PRO A 193 9.37 24.20 13.14
N ASP A 194 8.85 23.85 14.30
CA ASP A 194 9.52 23.84 15.59
C ASP A 194 9.14 22.62 16.45
N ARG A 195 8.28 21.74 15.92
CA ARG A 195 7.80 20.54 16.62
C ARG A 195 7.94 19.28 15.77
N HIS A 196 8.48 18.24 16.40
CA HIS A 196 8.58 16.90 15.83
C HIS A 196 8.44 15.85 16.93
N VAL A 197 7.85 14.72 16.57
CA VAL A 197 7.35 13.70 17.50
C VAL A 197 7.87 12.33 17.11
N TRP A 198 8.33 11.56 18.10
CA TRP A 198 8.41 10.12 18.02
C TRP A 198 7.12 9.50 18.56
N LEU A 199 6.40 8.78 17.70
CA LEU A 199 5.10 8.20 18.00
C LEU A 199 5.18 6.67 17.97
N GLU A 200 4.81 6.03 19.07
CA GLU A 200 4.66 4.58 19.20
C GLU A 200 3.37 4.23 19.97
N ARG A 201 3.03 2.94 20.00
CA ARG A 201 1.88 2.43 20.77
C ARG A 201 2.18 2.45 22.26
N ALA A 202 1.21 2.84 23.08
CA ALA A 202 1.29 2.66 24.51
C ALA A 202 1.25 1.17 24.89
N SER A 203 0.46 0.36 24.16
CA SER A 203 0.35 -1.08 24.41
C SER A 203 1.56 -1.89 23.92
N TYR A 204 2.44 -1.30 23.12
CA TYR A 204 3.60 -1.97 22.53
C TYR A 204 4.78 -1.00 22.39
N PRO A 205 5.36 -0.53 23.51
CA PRO A 205 6.47 0.42 23.48
C PRO A 205 7.75 -0.30 23.02
N VAL A 206 8.36 0.14 21.92
CA VAL A 206 9.52 -0.54 21.32
C VAL A 206 10.83 0.18 21.64
N THR A 207 10.80 1.51 21.75
CA THR A 207 12.02 2.31 21.86
C THR A 207 12.35 2.76 23.28
N SER A 208 13.64 2.83 23.61
CA SER A 208 14.12 3.32 24.90
C SER A 208 14.30 4.85 24.93
N ALA A 209 14.59 5.37 26.12
CA ALA A 209 15.02 6.76 26.28
C ALA A 209 16.32 7.08 25.49
N ALA A 210 17.23 6.11 25.33
CA ALA A 210 18.46 6.34 24.58
C ALA A 210 18.20 6.62 23.09
N PHE A 211 17.24 5.91 22.49
CA PHE A 211 16.84 6.14 21.10
C PHE A 211 16.15 7.51 20.94
N THR A 212 15.18 7.79 21.80
CA THR A 212 14.37 9.01 21.71
C THR A 212 15.19 10.27 22.04
N ASN A 213 16.10 10.21 23.02
CA ASN A 213 17.05 11.29 23.31
C ASN A 213 18.06 11.51 22.17
N TRP A 214 18.49 10.43 21.49
CA TRP A 214 19.35 10.54 20.31
C TRP A 214 18.65 11.29 19.17
N MET A 215 17.34 11.07 19.00
CA MET A 215 16.50 11.73 18.00
C MET A 215 16.15 13.17 18.38
N GLY A 216 15.98 13.46 19.67
CA GLY A 216 15.61 14.77 20.19
C GLY A 216 14.14 15.16 19.93
N ALA A 217 13.27 14.19 19.68
CA ALA A 217 11.84 14.43 19.41
C ALA A 217 10.99 14.32 20.68
N GLU A 218 9.84 14.99 20.70
CA GLU A 218 8.79 14.77 21.70
C GLU A 218 8.31 13.31 21.62
N VAL A 219 8.25 12.61 22.75
CA VAL A 219 7.82 11.20 22.78
C VAL A 219 6.34 11.12 23.10
N ILE A 220 5.56 10.54 22.19
CA ILE A 220 4.14 10.23 22.43
C ILE A 220 3.93 8.72 22.30
N ARG A 221 3.37 8.13 23.36
CA ARG A 221 2.96 6.73 23.41
C ARG A 221 1.45 6.68 23.53
N ASP A 222 0.77 6.40 22.43
CA ASP A 222 -0.70 6.46 22.37
C ASP A 222 -1.20 5.57 21.21
N ASP A 223 -2.01 4.58 21.56
CA ASP A 223 -2.49 3.59 20.58
C ASP A 223 -3.44 4.20 19.54
N GLU A 224 -4.32 5.10 19.96
CA GLU A 224 -5.31 5.74 19.10
C GLU A 224 -4.63 6.68 18.11
N LEU A 225 -3.73 7.53 18.62
CA LEU A 225 -2.97 8.47 17.79
C LEU A 225 -2.04 7.73 16.81
N PHE A 226 -1.36 6.67 17.26
CA PHE A 226 -0.54 5.84 16.38
C PHE A 226 -1.39 5.18 15.29
N ASN A 227 -2.53 4.58 15.67
CA ASN A 227 -3.47 3.97 14.71
C ASN A 227 -3.98 4.96 13.67
N ALA A 228 -4.29 6.19 14.07
CA ALA A 228 -4.75 7.22 13.15
C ALA A 228 -3.62 7.68 12.19
N ALA A 229 -2.38 7.76 12.68
CA ALA A 229 -1.23 8.21 11.91
C ALA A 229 -0.70 7.17 10.89
N LEU A 230 -0.90 5.86 11.12
CA LEU A 230 -0.44 4.78 10.24
C LEU A 230 -0.93 4.92 8.80
N VAL A 231 -2.25 5.02 8.62
CA VAL A 231 -2.90 5.21 7.31
C VAL A 231 -3.44 6.64 7.27
N SER A 232 -2.50 7.59 7.23
CA SER A 232 -2.79 9.03 7.25
C SER A 232 -2.63 9.69 5.87
N PHE A 233 -2.14 8.94 4.89
CA PHE A 233 -1.78 9.45 3.57
C PHE A 233 -0.84 10.66 3.61
N GLY A 234 -0.05 10.86 4.68
CA GLY A 234 0.83 12.02 4.85
C GLY A 234 0.11 13.32 5.27
N SER A 235 -1.09 13.24 5.86
CA SER A 235 -1.86 14.40 6.34
C SER A 235 -1.57 14.81 7.79
N PHE A 236 -0.91 13.94 8.56
CA PHE A 236 -0.54 14.15 9.97
C PHE A 236 0.78 14.94 10.13
N GLY A 237 1.31 15.48 9.04
CA GLY A 237 2.64 16.07 8.97
C GLY A 237 3.54 15.30 8.00
N PHE A 238 4.85 15.50 8.13
CA PHE A 238 5.84 14.80 7.33
C PHE A 238 6.36 13.58 8.10
N ILE A 239 6.03 12.36 7.65
CA ILE A 239 6.64 11.14 8.18
C ILE A 239 8.09 11.06 7.68
N HIS A 240 9.05 11.39 8.54
CA HIS A 240 10.48 11.44 8.19
C HIS A 240 11.08 10.04 8.13
N SER A 241 10.79 9.23 9.14
CA SER A 241 11.23 7.84 9.26
C SER A 241 10.21 6.98 9.96
N VAL A 242 10.38 5.68 9.79
CA VAL A 242 9.63 4.65 10.52
C VAL A 242 10.58 3.61 11.12
N LEU A 243 10.13 2.99 12.20
CA LEU A 243 10.66 1.74 12.72
C LEU A 243 9.72 0.63 12.28
N ILE A 244 10.25 -0.36 11.58
CA ILE A 244 9.49 -1.53 11.15
C ILE A 244 10.04 -2.79 11.80
N GLU A 245 9.13 -3.71 12.09
CA GLU A 245 9.44 -5.05 12.56
C GLU A 245 9.60 -6.00 11.37
N VAL A 246 10.72 -6.72 11.36
CA VAL A 246 11.11 -7.72 10.36
C VAL A 246 11.22 -9.08 11.04
N GLU A 247 11.50 -10.12 10.28
CA GLU A 247 11.63 -11.47 10.83
C GLU A 247 12.78 -12.25 10.19
N PRO A 248 13.20 -13.40 10.74
CA PRO A 248 14.24 -14.23 10.14
C PRO A 248 13.92 -14.54 8.67
N LYS A 249 14.91 -14.45 7.79
CA LYS A 249 14.76 -14.77 6.36
C LYS A 249 14.11 -16.14 6.18
N TYR A 250 13.18 -16.23 5.23
CA TYR A 250 12.40 -17.43 4.96
C TYR A 250 12.16 -17.64 3.47
N LEU A 251 11.76 -18.86 3.11
CA LEU A 251 11.31 -19.20 1.76
C LEU A 251 9.78 -19.21 1.70
N LEU A 252 9.26 -18.77 0.56
CA LEU A 252 7.87 -18.93 0.16
C LEU A 252 7.79 -20.03 -0.89
N VAL A 253 7.13 -21.13 -0.54
CA VAL A 253 6.81 -22.19 -1.50
C VAL A 253 5.40 -21.93 -2.01
N GLN A 254 5.31 -21.60 -3.29
CA GLN A 254 4.06 -21.26 -3.96
C GLN A 254 3.47 -22.50 -4.61
N GLN A 255 2.14 -22.55 -4.63
CA GLN A 255 1.37 -23.54 -5.35
C GLN A 255 0.19 -22.84 -6.05
N LEU A 256 0.10 -22.99 -7.37
CA LEU A 256 -1.02 -22.53 -8.18
C LEU A 256 -1.89 -23.74 -8.54
N LEU A 257 -3.16 -23.69 -8.15
CA LEU A 257 -4.13 -24.74 -8.34
C LEU A 257 -5.30 -24.23 -9.17
N LYS A 258 -5.82 -25.11 -10.03
CA LYS A 258 -7.14 -24.95 -10.64
C LYS A 258 -8.11 -25.84 -9.86
N ILE A 259 -9.11 -25.24 -9.21
CA ILE A 259 -10.03 -25.96 -8.31
C ILE A 259 -11.48 -25.58 -8.56
N PRO A 260 -12.44 -26.50 -8.29
CA PRO A 260 -13.86 -26.18 -8.38
C PRO A 260 -14.28 -25.18 -7.30
N TYR A 261 -15.14 -24.24 -7.65
CA TYR A 261 -15.82 -23.33 -6.72
C TYR A 261 -16.97 -24.08 -6.02
N ASN A 262 -16.64 -24.85 -5.00
CA ASN A 262 -17.58 -25.69 -4.26
C ASN A 262 -17.61 -25.32 -2.76
N ALA A 263 -18.35 -26.10 -1.96
CA ALA A 263 -18.48 -25.87 -0.51
C ALA A 263 -17.12 -25.85 0.22
N ALA A 264 -16.15 -26.68 -0.19
CA ALA A 264 -14.82 -26.69 0.42
C ALA A 264 -14.07 -25.38 0.19
N LEU A 265 -14.10 -24.84 -1.04
CA LEU A 265 -13.50 -23.53 -1.30
C LEU A 265 -14.27 -22.39 -0.61
N VAL A 266 -15.61 -22.45 -0.57
CA VAL A 266 -16.42 -21.46 0.14
C VAL A 266 -16.09 -21.44 1.63
N ASN A 267 -15.87 -22.59 2.26
CA ASN A 267 -15.43 -22.67 3.65
C ASN A 267 -14.04 -22.06 3.86
N ALA A 268 -13.10 -22.30 2.94
CA ALA A 268 -11.79 -21.67 2.97
C ALA A 268 -11.90 -20.13 2.85
N ILE A 269 -12.74 -19.63 1.96
CA ILE A 269 -13.00 -18.19 1.76
C ILE A 269 -13.62 -17.55 3.01
N LYS A 270 -14.70 -18.13 3.56
CA LYS A 270 -15.47 -17.51 4.63
C LYS A 270 -14.82 -17.67 6.00
N PHE A 271 -14.17 -18.80 6.24
CA PHE A 271 -13.79 -19.23 7.59
C PHE A 271 -12.30 -19.55 7.72
N ASN A 272 -11.49 -19.39 6.66
CA ASN A 272 -10.11 -19.88 6.63
C ASN A 272 -10.00 -21.39 6.93
N ASP A 273 -11.05 -22.16 6.64
CA ASP A 273 -11.09 -23.61 6.81
C ASP A 273 -10.67 -24.30 5.51
N PHE A 274 -9.41 -24.75 5.48
CA PHE A 274 -8.83 -25.46 4.35
C PHE A 274 -8.93 -26.99 4.47
N SER A 275 -9.61 -27.53 5.49
CA SER A 275 -9.70 -28.99 5.71
C SER A 275 -10.25 -29.73 4.49
N GLY A 276 -11.31 -29.19 3.86
CA GLY A 276 -11.88 -29.72 2.62
C GLY A 276 -10.99 -29.59 1.38
N LEU A 277 -9.89 -28.84 1.46
CA LEU A 277 -8.90 -28.68 0.39
C LEU A 277 -7.57 -29.40 0.70
N ALA A 278 -7.39 -29.95 1.90
CA ALA A 278 -6.10 -30.46 2.38
C ALA A 278 -5.45 -31.47 1.43
N ALA A 279 -6.23 -32.38 0.83
CA ALA A 279 -5.73 -33.37 -0.12
C ALA A 279 -5.19 -32.78 -1.45
N ARG A 280 -5.49 -31.50 -1.75
CA ARG A 280 -4.99 -30.76 -2.91
C ARG A 280 -3.79 -29.87 -2.59
N LEU A 281 -3.50 -29.64 -1.31
CA LEU A 281 -2.44 -28.75 -0.84
C LEU A 281 -1.14 -29.53 -0.68
N ASN A 282 -0.03 -28.94 -1.12
CA ASN A 282 1.30 -29.57 -1.00
C ASN A 282 1.83 -29.58 0.44
N PHE A 283 1.30 -28.72 1.30
CA PHE A 283 1.70 -28.58 2.69
C PHE A 283 0.47 -28.43 3.59
N PRO A 284 0.62 -28.72 4.89
CA PRO A 284 -0.46 -28.57 5.85
C PRO A 284 -1.00 -27.13 5.96
N PRO A 285 -2.33 -26.94 6.12
CA PRO A 285 -2.95 -25.62 6.23
C PRO A 285 -2.38 -24.68 7.30
N GLU A 286 -1.81 -25.21 8.38
CA GLU A 286 -1.18 -24.43 9.44
C GLU A 286 0.08 -23.68 8.97
N GLN A 287 0.74 -24.15 7.91
CA GLN A 287 1.89 -23.48 7.31
C GLN A 287 1.50 -22.43 6.26
N LEU A 288 0.19 -22.32 5.93
CA LEU A 288 -0.29 -21.31 4.99
C LEU A 288 -0.02 -19.92 5.54
N TYR A 289 0.73 -19.17 4.74
CA TYR A 289 1.04 -17.77 4.96
C TYR A 289 0.20 -16.88 4.04
N HIS A 290 -0.03 -17.32 2.81
CA HIS A 290 -0.65 -16.54 1.76
C HIS A 290 -1.73 -17.33 1.03
N PHE A 291 -2.88 -16.72 0.74
CA PHE A 291 -3.80 -17.27 -0.25
C PHE A 291 -4.57 -16.19 -1.00
N GLU A 292 -4.81 -16.47 -2.27
CA GLU A 292 -5.57 -15.61 -3.17
C GLU A 292 -6.39 -16.44 -4.16
N LEU A 293 -7.42 -15.82 -4.69
CA LEU A 293 -8.35 -16.43 -5.61
C LEU A 293 -8.50 -15.55 -6.84
N ALA A 294 -8.47 -16.13 -8.04
CA ALA A 294 -8.75 -15.42 -9.27
C ALA A 294 -9.91 -16.05 -10.04
N ILE A 295 -10.86 -15.20 -10.40
CA ILE A 295 -12.08 -15.57 -11.10
C ILE A 295 -12.18 -14.74 -12.38
N ASN A 296 -12.36 -15.42 -13.51
CA ASN A 296 -12.69 -14.76 -14.77
C ASN A 296 -14.20 -14.47 -14.82
N PRO A 297 -14.64 -13.20 -14.75
CA PRO A 297 -16.05 -12.87 -14.66
C PRO A 297 -16.85 -13.17 -15.93
N HIS A 298 -16.19 -13.50 -17.06
CA HIS A 298 -16.81 -13.77 -18.35
C HIS A 298 -16.91 -15.27 -18.69
N ASN A 299 -16.27 -16.13 -17.91
CA ASN A 299 -16.32 -17.59 -18.09
C ASN A 299 -16.72 -18.36 -16.81
N PHE A 300 -16.94 -17.66 -15.72
CA PHE A 300 -17.34 -18.25 -14.45
C PHE A 300 -18.87 -18.40 -14.37
N LYS A 301 -19.32 -19.61 -14.00
CA LYS A 301 -20.72 -19.86 -13.69
C LYS A 301 -20.80 -20.60 -12.36
N GLN A 302 -21.59 -20.07 -11.43
CA GLN A 302 -21.80 -20.69 -10.13
C GLN A 302 -22.77 -21.89 -10.17
N ASP A 303 -23.32 -22.21 -11.36
CA ASP A 303 -24.33 -23.26 -11.61
C ASP A 303 -23.74 -24.64 -11.96
N GLY A 304 -22.43 -24.83 -11.75
CA GLY A 304 -21.76 -26.13 -11.95
C GLY A 304 -21.33 -26.46 -13.38
N LYS A 305 -21.43 -25.51 -14.32
CA LYS A 305 -21.11 -25.77 -15.75
C LYS A 305 -19.73 -25.27 -16.20
N THR A 306 -19.14 -24.32 -15.48
CA THR A 306 -17.71 -23.95 -15.57
C THR A 306 -17.21 -23.57 -14.18
N GLU A 307 -16.64 -24.57 -13.50
CA GLU A 307 -16.48 -24.56 -12.03
C GLU A 307 -15.13 -24.06 -11.56
N GLU A 308 -14.15 -23.90 -12.45
CA GLU A 308 -12.76 -23.81 -12.00
C GLU A 308 -12.25 -22.38 -11.86
N VAL A 309 -11.70 -22.10 -10.68
CA VAL A 309 -11.04 -20.86 -10.30
C VAL A 309 -9.56 -21.14 -10.03
N TYR A 310 -8.74 -20.11 -10.13
CA TYR A 310 -7.32 -20.24 -9.79
C TYR A 310 -7.13 -19.88 -8.32
N LEU A 311 -6.68 -20.85 -7.52
CA LEU A 311 -6.25 -20.66 -6.15
C LEU A 311 -4.72 -20.63 -6.13
N ARG A 312 -4.13 -19.52 -5.69
CA ARG A 312 -2.69 -19.49 -5.36
C ARG A 312 -2.54 -19.47 -3.86
N VAL A 313 -1.71 -20.37 -3.36
CA VAL A 313 -1.31 -20.42 -1.95
C VAL A 313 0.21 -20.32 -1.84
N MET A 314 0.70 -19.79 -0.73
CA MET A 314 2.11 -19.85 -0.38
C MET A 314 2.31 -20.26 1.07
N TYR A 315 3.31 -21.12 1.27
CA TYR A 315 3.69 -21.64 2.58
C TYR A 315 5.03 -21.06 2.99
N LYS A 316 5.16 -20.75 4.27
CA LYS A 316 6.41 -20.25 4.83
C LYS A 316 7.28 -21.42 5.28
N GLN A 317 8.52 -21.45 4.79
CA GLN A 317 9.52 -22.43 5.20
C GLN A 317 10.77 -21.74 5.75
N ARG A 318 11.46 -22.43 6.68
CA ARG A 318 12.77 -21.97 7.16
C ARG A 318 13.72 -21.84 5.98
N TYR A 319 14.46 -20.74 5.93
CA TYR A 319 15.44 -20.54 4.88
C TYR A 319 16.56 -21.59 4.91
N HIS A 320 16.89 -22.10 3.73
CA HIS A 320 18.07 -22.91 3.45
C HIS A 320 18.62 -22.50 2.08
N THR A 321 19.90 -22.75 1.83
CA THR A 321 20.55 -22.38 0.56
C THR A 321 20.28 -23.37 -0.57
N ASN A 322 19.92 -24.62 -0.24
CA ASN A 322 19.65 -25.67 -1.22
C ASN A 322 18.21 -25.59 -1.77
N TYR A 323 17.89 -24.56 -2.54
CA TYR A 323 16.64 -24.46 -3.29
C TYR A 323 16.92 -23.90 -4.69
N THR A 324 15.97 -24.09 -5.60
CA THR A 324 15.99 -23.45 -6.92
C THR A 324 15.12 -22.20 -6.87
N PRO A 325 15.70 -20.99 -6.93
CA PRO A 325 14.92 -19.78 -7.01
C PRO A 325 14.05 -19.78 -8.27
N PHE A 326 12.87 -19.17 -8.18
CA PHE A 326 12.03 -18.93 -9.34
C PHE A 326 12.78 -18.10 -10.39
N ASP A 327 12.88 -18.62 -11.61
CA ASP A 327 13.49 -17.91 -12.74
C ASP A 327 12.47 -16.98 -13.41
N HIS A 328 12.61 -15.69 -13.13
CA HIS A 328 11.79 -14.61 -13.71
C HIS A 328 12.07 -14.36 -15.20
N ASN A 329 13.17 -14.87 -15.75
CA ASN A 329 13.57 -14.66 -17.14
C ASN A 329 13.28 -15.88 -18.03
N ALA A 330 12.75 -16.96 -17.46
CA ALA A 330 12.38 -18.14 -18.22
C ALA A 330 11.28 -17.78 -19.24
N LYS A 331 11.61 -17.90 -20.53
CA LYS A 331 10.66 -17.61 -21.63
C LYS A 331 9.31 -18.30 -21.40
N GLY A 332 8.23 -17.52 -21.48
CA GLY A 332 6.85 -18.02 -21.39
C GLY A 332 6.35 -18.30 -19.96
N LYS A 333 7.01 -17.84 -18.91
CA LYS A 333 6.57 -18.03 -17.52
C LYS A 333 6.25 -16.70 -16.85
N PHE A 334 4.96 -16.46 -16.62
CA PHE A 334 4.44 -15.24 -16.00
C PHE A 334 4.68 -15.21 -14.47
N THR A 335 5.05 -14.05 -13.91
CA THR A 335 5.47 -13.83 -12.50
C THR A 335 4.34 -13.22 -11.63
N TYR A 336 4.56 -13.13 -10.30
CA TYR A 336 3.64 -12.49 -9.36
C TYR A 336 3.58 -10.96 -9.61
N GLY A 337 2.39 -10.39 -9.75
CA GLY A 337 2.20 -8.94 -9.95
C GLY A 337 2.42 -8.43 -11.37
N ASP A 338 3.31 -9.06 -12.17
CA ASP A 338 3.67 -8.53 -13.50
C ASP A 338 2.62 -8.81 -14.60
N ASP A 339 1.79 -9.86 -14.47
CA ASP A 339 1.14 -10.42 -15.67
C ASP A 339 -0.39 -10.43 -15.76
N VAL A 340 -1.13 -9.92 -14.77
CA VAL A 340 -2.49 -9.44 -15.09
C VAL A 340 -2.38 -8.13 -15.90
N LEU A 341 -1.33 -7.35 -15.64
CA LEU A 341 -1.14 -5.99 -16.15
C LEU A 341 -0.49 -5.94 -17.54
N GLY A 342 0.48 -6.81 -17.85
CA GLY A 342 1.01 -6.96 -19.22
C GLY A 342 -0.03 -7.43 -20.24
N LEU A 343 -1.00 -8.22 -19.79
CA LEU A 343 -2.10 -8.72 -20.60
C LEU A 343 -3.20 -7.67 -20.81
N ILE A 344 -3.42 -6.81 -19.82
CA ILE A 344 -4.24 -5.61 -19.95
C ILE A 344 -3.71 -4.68 -21.06
N GLN A 345 -2.39 -4.54 -21.22
CA GLN A 345 -1.81 -3.78 -22.35
C GLN A 345 -2.18 -4.41 -23.69
N THR A 346 -2.16 -5.74 -23.80
CA THR A 346 -2.58 -6.44 -25.04
C THR A 346 -4.09 -6.23 -25.30
N ALA A 347 -4.91 -6.19 -24.24
CA ALA A 347 -6.33 -5.82 -24.33
C ALA A 347 -6.52 -4.37 -24.81
N LEU A 348 -5.75 -3.45 -24.22
CA LEU A 348 -5.73 -2.03 -24.56
C LEU A 348 -5.29 -1.81 -26.01
N ASP A 349 -4.26 -2.49 -26.48
CA ASP A 349 -3.78 -2.39 -27.87
C ASP A 349 -4.83 -2.87 -28.87
N VAL A 350 -5.67 -3.85 -28.50
CA VAL A 350 -6.82 -4.29 -29.31
C VAL A 350 -7.93 -3.24 -29.29
N VAL A 351 -8.17 -2.60 -28.15
CA VAL A 351 -9.17 -1.56 -27.96
C VAL A 351 -8.79 -0.24 -28.66
N GLU A 352 -7.53 0.19 -28.57
CA GLU A 352 -7.01 1.42 -29.18
C GLU A 352 -6.92 1.34 -30.71
N LYS A 353 -6.85 0.13 -31.28
CA LYS A 353 -6.89 -0.09 -32.73
C LYS A 353 -8.29 0.04 -33.35
N ILE A 354 -9.35 0.24 -32.54
CA ILE A 354 -10.71 0.44 -33.04
C ILE A 354 -10.96 1.94 -33.27
N PRO A 355 -11.16 2.39 -34.53
CA PRO A 355 -11.39 3.80 -34.81
C PRO A 355 -12.65 4.33 -34.08
N GLY A 356 -12.49 5.41 -33.31
CA GLY A 356 -13.61 6.16 -32.73
C GLY A 356 -14.01 5.84 -31.28
N ASN A 357 -13.14 5.24 -30.46
CA ASN A 357 -13.40 4.95 -29.03
C ASN A 357 -14.67 4.12 -28.75
N LYS A 358 -15.24 3.46 -29.77
CA LYS A 358 -16.37 2.55 -29.61
C LYS A 358 -15.82 1.15 -29.36
N ILE A 359 -15.57 0.83 -28.09
CA ILE A 359 -15.33 -0.56 -27.68
C ILE A 359 -16.60 -1.34 -28.03
N ASP A 360 -16.51 -2.31 -28.95
CA ASP A 360 -17.61 -3.27 -29.10
C ASP A 360 -17.66 -4.12 -27.83
N LEU A 361 -18.65 -3.83 -26.97
CA LEU A 361 -18.87 -4.54 -25.71
C LEU A 361 -18.97 -6.06 -25.91
N LYS A 362 -19.37 -6.52 -27.11
CA LYS A 362 -19.48 -7.95 -27.46
C LYS A 362 -18.11 -8.65 -27.57
N LEU A 363 -17.02 -7.90 -27.79
CA LEU A 363 -15.67 -8.46 -27.89
C LEU A 363 -14.98 -8.61 -26.52
N ILE A 364 -15.41 -7.86 -25.50
CA ILE A 364 -14.80 -7.87 -24.16
C ILE A 364 -14.69 -9.29 -23.58
N PRO A 365 -15.76 -10.12 -23.56
CA PRO A 365 -15.67 -11.47 -23.00
C PRO A 365 -14.59 -12.32 -23.66
N ASN A 366 -14.50 -12.30 -24.99
CA ASN A 366 -13.53 -13.11 -25.73
C ASN A 366 -12.09 -12.65 -25.47
N THR A 367 -11.86 -11.33 -25.45
CA THR A 367 -10.54 -10.77 -25.15
C THR A 367 -10.11 -11.09 -23.72
N VAL A 368 -10.98 -10.88 -22.72
CA VAL A 368 -10.65 -11.19 -21.31
C VAL A 368 -10.42 -12.69 -21.12
N ASN A 369 -11.22 -13.56 -21.76
CA ASN A 369 -11.02 -15.01 -21.70
C ASN A 369 -9.65 -15.45 -22.24
N ALA A 370 -9.23 -14.91 -23.37
CA ALA A 370 -7.92 -15.22 -23.96
C ALA A 370 -6.78 -14.75 -23.04
N LEU A 371 -6.87 -13.51 -22.54
CA LEU A 371 -5.87 -12.94 -21.64
C LEU A 371 -5.81 -13.69 -20.32
N PHE A 372 -6.94 -14.06 -19.72
CA PHE A 372 -6.95 -14.82 -18.48
C PHE A 372 -6.24 -16.16 -18.61
N LYS A 373 -6.41 -16.87 -19.74
CA LYS A 373 -5.69 -18.13 -19.99
C LYS A 373 -4.18 -17.92 -20.01
N VAL A 374 -3.71 -16.85 -20.65
CA VAL A 374 -2.29 -16.49 -20.70
C VAL A 374 -1.79 -16.08 -19.30
N ALA A 375 -2.56 -15.27 -18.57
CA ALA A 375 -2.20 -14.74 -17.25
C ALA A 375 -1.90 -15.83 -16.22
N TYR A 376 -2.55 -16.98 -16.34
CA TYR A 376 -2.46 -18.10 -15.42
C TYR A 376 -1.78 -19.33 -16.03
N ASP A 377 -1.14 -19.20 -17.20
CA ASP A 377 -0.20 -20.19 -17.74
C ASP A 377 1.14 -20.05 -17.01
N ARG A 378 1.17 -20.52 -15.76
CA ARG A 378 2.31 -20.38 -14.84
C ARG A 378 2.77 -21.74 -14.34
N PRO A 379 4.03 -21.86 -13.89
CA PRO A 379 4.45 -23.04 -13.13
C PRO A 379 3.50 -23.31 -11.98
N ALA A 380 3.09 -24.58 -11.83
CA ALA A 380 2.24 -25.01 -10.74
C ALA A 380 2.90 -24.79 -9.37
N THR A 381 4.24 -24.77 -9.32
CA THR A 381 5.02 -24.48 -8.12
C THR A 381 6.18 -23.54 -8.41
N ALA A 382 6.55 -22.76 -7.40
CA ALA A 382 7.69 -21.84 -7.42
C ALA A 382 8.19 -21.64 -6.00
N THR A 383 9.50 -21.46 -5.82
CA THR A 383 10.09 -21.18 -4.49
C THR A 383 10.99 -19.96 -4.58
N GLY A 384 10.94 -19.10 -3.56
CA GLY A 384 11.84 -17.95 -3.45
C GLY A 384 11.72 -17.26 -2.10
N THR A 385 12.65 -16.37 -1.80
CA THR A 385 12.54 -15.44 -0.67
C THR A 385 11.44 -14.39 -0.91
N ILE A 386 11.22 -13.49 0.05
CA ILE A 386 10.29 -12.36 -0.13
C ILE A 386 10.75 -11.44 -1.26
N GLY A 387 12.04 -11.07 -1.29
CA GLY A 387 12.65 -10.23 -2.31
C GLY A 387 12.74 -10.90 -3.69
N GLU A 388 12.82 -12.23 -3.74
CA GLU A 388 12.75 -12.99 -4.99
C GLU A 388 11.31 -13.15 -5.49
N THR A 389 10.33 -13.31 -4.60
CA THR A 389 8.93 -13.54 -4.96
C THR A 389 8.22 -12.26 -5.40
N PHE A 390 8.41 -11.17 -4.65
CA PHE A 390 7.73 -9.89 -4.87
C PHE A 390 8.73 -8.86 -5.38
N ARG A 391 8.69 -8.56 -6.68
CA ARG A 391 9.65 -7.66 -7.35
C ARG A 391 9.00 -6.33 -7.75
N ASN A 392 9.73 -5.55 -8.55
CA ASN A 392 9.25 -4.28 -9.08
C ASN A 392 8.54 -4.52 -10.42
N THR A 393 7.30 -4.06 -10.53
CA THR A 393 6.52 -4.10 -11.77
C THR A 393 6.66 -2.76 -12.47
N ILE A 394 7.37 -2.72 -13.60
CA ILE A 394 7.55 -1.50 -14.39
C ILE A 394 6.60 -1.58 -15.57
N PHE A 395 5.71 -0.59 -15.72
CA PHE A 395 4.85 -0.47 -16.90
C PHE A 395 4.97 0.89 -17.56
N ARG A 396 4.58 0.93 -18.84
CA ARG A 396 4.41 2.14 -19.64
C ARG A 396 2.92 2.29 -19.95
N GLY A 397 2.37 3.50 -19.82
CA GLY A 397 0.96 3.77 -20.15
C GLY A 397 0.06 3.88 -18.91
N LYS A 398 -1.24 4.11 -19.12
CA LYS A 398 -2.24 4.28 -18.06
C LYS A 398 -2.85 2.94 -17.68
N LEU A 399 -2.96 2.68 -16.37
CA LEU A 399 -3.54 1.44 -15.83
C LEU A 399 -4.83 1.70 -15.06
N PHE A 400 -5.86 0.89 -15.26
CA PHE A 400 -6.96 0.83 -14.30
C PHE A 400 -6.64 -0.16 -13.19
N SER A 401 -6.65 0.32 -11.94
CA SER A 401 -6.67 -0.57 -10.78
C SER A 401 -7.48 0.09 -9.67
N ALA A 402 -8.53 -0.58 -9.24
CA ALA A 402 -9.31 -0.24 -8.06
C ALA A 402 -9.26 -1.40 -7.06
N GLY A 403 -9.44 -1.12 -5.77
CA GLY A 403 -9.42 -2.13 -4.73
C GLY A 403 -10.53 -1.90 -3.72
N PHE A 404 -11.35 -2.92 -3.49
CA PHE A 404 -12.40 -2.93 -2.48
C PHE A 404 -12.09 -3.98 -1.43
N ALA A 405 -12.13 -3.61 -0.15
CA ALA A 405 -12.03 -4.56 0.95
C ALA A 405 -13.41 -4.90 1.51
N PHE A 406 -13.59 -6.16 1.87
CA PHE A 406 -14.80 -6.73 2.47
C PHE A 406 -14.44 -7.60 3.67
N ASP A 407 -15.43 -7.88 4.53
CA ASP A 407 -15.34 -9.04 5.42
C ASP A 407 -15.32 -10.30 4.55
N GLN A 408 -14.37 -11.20 4.76
CA GLN A 408 -14.16 -12.37 3.90
C GLN A 408 -15.42 -13.26 3.82
N LYS A 409 -16.28 -13.23 4.84
CA LYS A 409 -17.51 -14.04 4.87
C LYS A 409 -18.54 -13.59 3.83
N ASP A 410 -18.47 -12.33 3.38
CA ASP A 410 -19.39 -11.71 2.43
C ASP A 410 -18.94 -11.94 0.97
N ILE A 411 -17.76 -12.51 0.75
CA ILE A 411 -17.18 -12.69 -0.59
C ILE A 411 -18.06 -13.48 -1.56
N PRO A 412 -18.75 -14.57 -1.17
CA PRO A 412 -19.70 -15.24 -2.06
C PRO A 412 -20.81 -14.31 -2.58
N ASP A 413 -21.35 -13.44 -1.74
CA ASP A 413 -22.40 -12.48 -2.11
C ASP A 413 -21.83 -11.36 -2.99
N VAL A 414 -20.61 -10.91 -2.69
CA VAL A 414 -19.87 -9.93 -3.51
C VAL A 414 -19.62 -10.47 -4.93
N ILE A 415 -19.24 -11.75 -5.07
CA ILE A 415 -19.06 -12.40 -6.38
C ILE A 415 -20.38 -12.39 -7.15
N GLN A 416 -21.48 -12.76 -6.51
CA GLN A 416 -22.80 -12.79 -7.15
C GLN A 416 -23.26 -11.40 -7.60
N LEU A 417 -23.08 -10.38 -6.76
CA LEU A 417 -23.37 -8.99 -7.10
C LEU A 417 -22.51 -8.53 -8.29
N PHE A 418 -21.20 -8.83 -8.25
CA PHE A 418 -20.28 -8.51 -9.34
C PHE A 418 -20.75 -9.14 -10.66
N LEU A 419 -21.06 -10.43 -10.66
CA LEU A 419 -21.48 -11.15 -11.87
C LEU A 419 -22.81 -10.62 -12.43
N ARG A 420 -23.76 -10.25 -11.56
CA ARG A 420 -25.01 -9.58 -11.99
C ARG A 420 -24.73 -8.24 -12.66
N LEU A 421 -23.87 -7.42 -12.06
CA LEU A 421 -23.49 -6.12 -12.62
C LEU A 421 -22.70 -6.28 -13.92
N ASN A 422 -21.80 -7.27 -14.01
CA ASN A 422 -20.98 -7.55 -15.18
C ASN A 422 -21.81 -7.89 -16.43
N LYS A 423 -23.00 -8.47 -16.26
CA LYS A 423 -23.94 -8.70 -17.38
C LYS A 423 -24.53 -7.40 -17.95
N GLN A 424 -24.59 -6.34 -17.16
CA GLN A 424 -25.14 -5.04 -17.55
C GLN A 424 -24.04 -4.08 -18.01
N THR A 425 -22.93 -4.05 -17.27
CA THR A 425 -21.74 -3.24 -17.55
C THR A 425 -20.53 -4.19 -17.55
N PRO A 426 -20.07 -4.65 -18.72
CA PRO A 426 -18.97 -5.61 -18.79
C PRO A 426 -17.66 -5.01 -18.26
N PHE A 427 -17.10 -5.61 -17.22
CA PHE A 427 -15.80 -5.24 -16.69
C PHE A 427 -14.67 -5.77 -17.60
N CYS A 428 -13.77 -4.90 -18.03
CA CYS A 428 -12.62 -5.28 -18.85
C CYS A 428 -11.42 -5.59 -17.95
N GLY A 429 -11.49 -6.73 -17.26
CA GLY A 429 -10.48 -7.16 -16.30
C GLY A 429 -10.84 -8.45 -15.57
N VAL A 430 -10.13 -8.72 -14.49
CA VAL A 430 -10.23 -9.96 -13.68
C VAL A 430 -10.70 -9.63 -12.26
N MET A 431 -11.43 -10.55 -11.62
CA MET A 431 -11.64 -10.51 -10.17
C MET A 431 -10.50 -11.23 -9.47
N ALA A 432 -9.60 -10.50 -8.83
CA ALA A 432 -8.53 -11.08 -8.01
C ALA A 432 -8.79 -10.77 -6.53
N PHE A 433 -8.90 -11.80 -5.71
CA PHE A 433 -9.19 -11.70 -4.29
C PHE A 433 -7.93 -12.00 -3.49
N ARG A 434 -7.53 -11.08 -2.60
CA ARG A 434 -6.39 -11.25 -1.69
C ARG A 434 -6.88 -11.25 -0.25
N PHE A 435 -6.59 -12.30 0.49
CA PHE A 435 -7.05 -12.44 1.88
C PHE A 435 -6.00 -11.89 2.84
N VAL A 436 -6.43 -11.03 3.76
CA VAL A 436 -5.55 -10.22 4.59
C VAL A 436 -6.14 -10.11 6.00
N LYS A 437 -5.30 -10.22 7.03
CA LYS A 437 -5.73 -9.91 8.40
C LYS A 437 -6.13 -8.43 8.49
N GLY A 438 -7.16 -8.14 9.28
CA GLY A 438 -7.58 -6.77 9.56
C GLY A 438 -6.49 -5.92 10.21
N THR A 439 -6.35 -4.67 9.75
CA THR A 439 -5.46 -3.68 10.37
C THR A 439 -6.15 -2.93 11.50
N LYS A 440 -5.37 -2.44 12.46
CA LYS A 440 -5.84 -1.54 13.53
C LYS A 440 -5.83 -0.05 13.13
N ALA A 441 -5.29 0.29 11.96
CA ALA A 441 -5.25 1.68 11.52
C ALA A 441 -6.68 2.25 11.37
N THR A 442 -6.95 3.42 11.94
CA THR A 442 -8.31 3.98 12.07
C THR A 442 -9.02 4.11 10.73
N LEU A 443 -8.29 4.55 9.69
CA LEU A 443 -8.77 4.63 8.31
C LEU A 443 -8.07 3.60 7.39
N GLY A 444 -7.55 2.51 7.96
CA GLY A 444 -7.02 1.40 7.17
C GLY A 444 -8.12 0.74 6.35
N PHE A 445 -7.89 0.52 5.05
CA PHE A 445 -8.97 -0.01 4.21
C PHE A 445 -9.19 -1.52 4.43
N CYS A 446 -8.18 -2.30 4.83
CA CYS A 446 -8.33 -3.67 5.33
C CYS A 446 -8.89 -3.68 6.77
N LYS A 447 -10.05 -3.06 7.02
CA LYS A 447 -10.59 -2.79 8.37
C LYS A 447 -11.32 -3.96 9.02
N PHE A 448 -11.71 -4.96 8.23
CA PHE A 448 -12.47 -6.11 8.76
C PHE A 448 -11.49 -7.09 9.40
N GLU A 449 -11.88 -7.71 10.52
CA GLU A 449 -11.04 -8.65 11.27
C GLU A 449 -10.39 -9.69 10.36
N HIS A 450 -11.18 -10.25 9.46
CA HIS A 450 -10.74 -11.04 8.32
C HIS A 450 -11.12 -10.30 7.03
N SER A 451 -10.18 -9.53 6.50
CA SER A 451 -10.41 -8.75 5.28
C SER A 451 -10.11 -9.58 4.04
N CYS A 452 -10.88 -9.36 2.99
CA CYS A 452 -10.55 -9.82 1.65
C CYS A 452 -10.64 -8.64 0.67
N VAL A 453 -9.56 -8.43 -0.08
CA VAL A 453 -9.44 -7.35 -1.06
C VAL A 453 -9.76 -7.89 -2.44
N LEU A 454 -10.85 -7.40 -3.03
CA LEU A 454 -11.14 -7.54 -4.45
C LEU A 454 -10.37 -6.47 -5.22
N GLU A 455 -9.34 -6.93 -5.92
CA GLU A 455 -8.54 -6.18 -6.88
C GLU A 455 -9.22 -6.23 -8.24
N LEU A 456 -9.50 -5.03 -8.77
CA LEU A 456 -10.11 -4.80 -10.06
C LEU A 456 -9.07 -4.17 -10.98
N ASP A 457 -8.24 -5.02 -11.56
CA ASP A 457 -7.19 -4.63 -12.49
C ASP A 457 -7.70 -4.76 -13.92
N GLY A 458 -7.49 -3.71 -14.71
CA GLY A 458 -7.99 -3.63 -16.07
C GLY A 458 -7.36 -2.53 -16.93
N ALA A 459 -7.84 -2.44 -18.16
CA ALA A 459 -7.58 -1.33 -19.06
C ALA A 459 -8.05 0.00 -18.45
N ASP A 460 -7.29 1.11 -18.58
CA ASP A 460 -7.78 2.46 -18.22
C ASP A 460 -8.82 2.97 -19.21
N ALA A 461 -10.01 2.37 -19.13
CA ALA A 461 -11.16 2.65 -19.96
C ALA A 461 -12.28 3.27 -19.11
N LYS A 462 -13.00 4.23 -19.70
CA LYS A 462 -14.17 4.88 -19.06
C LYS A 462 -15.18 3.87 -18.49
N LEU A 463 -15.36 2.73 -19.17
CA LEU A 463 -16.26 1.65 -18.75
C LEU A 463 -15.86 1.05 -17.39
N ASN A 464 -14.56 0.88 -17.12
CA ASN A 464 -14.09 0.34 -15.83
C ASN A 464 -14.33 1.33 -14.68
N HIS A 465 -14.21 2.64 -14.92
CA HIS A 465 -14.59 3.68 -13.95
C HIS A 465 -16.10 3.71 -13.69
N GLN A 466 -16.92 3.56 -14.73
CA GLN A 466 -18.38 3.46 -14.60
C GLN A 466 -18.78 2.20 -13.82
N PHE A 467 -18.10 1.07 -14.08
CA PHE A 467 -18.31 -0.17 -13.37
C PHE A 467 -18.06 -0.02 -11.88
N THR A 468 -16.93 0.55 -11.46
CA THR A 468 -16.60 0.67 -10.02
C THR A 468 -17.53 1.61 -9.27
N GLU A 469 -17.99 2.68 -9.91
CA GLU A 469 -18.99 3.56 -9.33
C GLU A 469 -20.35 2.84 -9.19
N ALA A 470 -20.79 2.12 -10.21
CA ALA A 470 -22.01 1.32 -10.15
C ALA A 470 -21.92 0.22 -9.10
N PHE A 471 -20.76 -0.44 -9.00
CA PHE A 471 -20.49 -1.48 -8.01
C PHE A 471 -20.59 -0.94 -6.58
N ALA A 472 -19.98 0.21 -6.30
CA ALA A 472 -20.11 0.88 -5.00
C ALA A 472 -21.57 1.20 -4.65
N ARG A 473 -22.35 1.73 -5.61
CA ARG A 473 -23.78 2.02 -5.39
C ARG A 473 -24.60 0.75 -5.11
N GLN A 474 -24.31 -0.35 -5.80
CA GLN A 474 -25.00 -1.63 -5.59
C GLN A 474 -24.66 -2.23 -4.22
N LEU A 475 -23.39 -2.20 -3.81
CA LEU A 475 -22.97 -2.56 -2.45
C LEU A 475 -23.73 -1.74 -1.40
N GLU A 476 -23.84 -0.42 -1.62
CA GLU A 476 -24.57 0.50 -0.75
C GLU A 476 -26.07 0.22 -0.67
N THR A 477 -26.67 -0.26 -1.77
CA THR A 477 -28.10 -0.58 -1.88
C THR A 477 -28.41 -1.91 -1.18
N GLU A 478 -27.52 -2.90 -1.33
CA GLU A 478 -27.65 -4.23 -0.73
C GLU A 478 -27.08 -4.30 0.70
N ASN A 479 -26.65 -3.17 1.26
CA ASN A 479 -26.05 -3.04 2.60
C ASN A 479 -24.81 -3.93 2.82
N ILE A 480 -24.07 -4.25 1.75
CA ILE A 480 -22.80 -4.97 1.85
C ILE A 480 -21.72 -3.98 2.29
N LYS A 481 -21.12 -4.23 3.46
CA LYS A 481 -20.08 -3.35 4.01
C LYS A 481 -18.80 -3.50 3.21
N TYR A 482 -18.19 -2.37 2.87
CA TYR A 482 -16.93 -2.33 2.16
C TYR A 482 -16.05 -1.18 2.63
N SER A 483 -14.82 -1.15 2.12
CA SER A 483 -13.87 -0.03 2.17
C SER A 483 -13.07 0.00 0.87
N VAL A 484 -12.37 1.11 0.60
CA VAL A 484 -11.71 1.36 -0.69
C VAL A 484 -10.24 1.66 -0.49
N HIS A 485 -9.39 1.09 -1.34
CA HIS A 485 -7.94 1.30 -1.29
C HIS A 485 -7.59 2.76 -1.62
N TRP A 486 -6.85 3.43 -0.73
CA TRP A 486 -6.58 4.87 -0.81
C TRP A 486 -5.61 5.26 -1.93
N GLY A 487 -4.61 4.41 -2.19
CA GLY A 487 -3.62 4.62 -3.26
C GLY A 487 -4.06 4.20 -4.67
N LYS A 488 -5.26 3.63 -4.84
CA LYS A 488 -5.79 3.13 -6.11
C LYS A 488 -6.88 4.05 -6.66
N ILE A 489 -7.46 3.73 -7.82
CA ILE A 489 -8.56 4.51 -8.39
C ILE A 489 -9.76 4.49 -7.43
N ASN A 490 -10.15 5.68 -6.99
CA ASN A 490 -11.20 5.87 -5.98
C ASN A 490 -11.95 7.21 -6.18
N ASN A 491 -12.04 7.69 -7.42
CA ASN A 491 -12.60 9.00 -7.76
C ASN A 491 -14.10 9.15 -7.39
N PHE A 492 -14.77 8.06 -7.05
CA PHE A 492 -16.15 8.05 -6.58
C PHE A 492 -16.29 8.33 -5.08
N LEU A 493 -15.19 8.45 -4.31
CA LEU A 493 -15.28 8.78 -2.89
C LEU A 493 -15.80 10.22 -2.70
N THR A 494 -16.70 10.37 -1.72
CA THR A 494 -17.20 11.66 -1.24
C THR A 494 -17.17 11.66 0.29
N ARG A 495 -17.35 12.83 0.89
CA ARG A 495 -17.54 13.01 2.33
C ARG A 495 -18.58 12.04 2.92
N GLU A 496 -19.75 11.95 2.30
CA GLU A 496 -20.86 11.11 2.75
C GLU A 496 -20.49 9.63 2.67
N ARG A 497 -19.86 9.22 1.56
CA ARG A 497 -19.43 7.84 1.34
C ARG A 497 -18.31 7.43 2.28
N VAL A 498 -17.33 8.29 2.53
CA VAL A 498 -16.25 8.04 3.49
C VAL A 498 -16.81 7.87 4.91
N ARG A 499 -17.76 8.73 5.32
CA ARG A 499 -18.48 8.57 6.59
C ARG A 499 -19.33 7.30 6.66
N LYS A 500 -20.01 6.90 5.57
CA LYS A 500 -20.74 5.63 5.50
C LYS A 500 -19.81 4.42 5.63
N ILE A 501 -18.62 4.50 5.05
CA ILE A 501 -17.60 3.44 5.10
C ILE A 501 -17.05 3.29 6.53
N TYR A 502 -16.54 4.36 7.14
CA TYR A 502 -15.81 4.26 8.42
C TYR A 502 -16.65 4.54 9.66
N GLY A 503 -17.79 5.20 9.52
CA GLY A 503 -18.61 5.69 10.62
C GLY A 503 -18.12 7.03 11.18
N GLU A 504 -19.03 7.84 11.70
CA GLU A 504 -18.72 9.20 12.19
C GLU A 504 -17.69 9.17 13.33
N ALA A 505 -17.81 8.23 14.27
CA ALA A 505 -16.90 8.13 15.42
C ALA A 505 -15.44 7.93 14.99
N ALA A 506 -15.17 7.05 14.02
CA ALA A 506 -13.82 6.80 13.52
C ALA A 506 -13.26 8.02 12.78
N ILE A 507 -14.09 8.72 12.01
CA ILE A 507 -13.71 9.95 11.31
C ILE A 507 -13.37 11.06 12.30
N GLN A 508 -14.19 11.28 13.32
CA GLN A 508 -13.96 12.30 14.34
C GLN A 508 -12.72 11.99 15.19
N SER A 509 -12.55 10.73 15.62
CA SER A 509 -11.34 10.27 16.31
C SER A 509 -10.08 10.54 15.47
N TRP A 510 -10.11 10.22 14.18
CA TRP A 510 -8.99 10.46 13.28
C TRP A 510 -8.66 11.96 13.12
N LEU A 511 -9.69 12.80 12.94
CA LEU A 511 -9.53 14.26 12.85
C LEU A 511 -9.01 14.87 14.15
N GLN A 512 -9.50 14.42 15.29
CA GLN A 512 -9.04 14.84 16.61
C GLN A 512 -7.58 14.45 16.82
N CYS A 513 -7.19 13.22 16.46
CA CYS A 513 -5.79 12.78 16.49
C CYS A 513 -4.89 13.65 15.61
N ARG A 514 -5.35 14.01 14.41
CA ARG A 514 -4.64 14.96 13.55
C ARG A 514 -4.48 16.33 14.22
N ARG A 515 -5.50 16.80 14.95
CA ARG A 515 -5.51 18.12 15.60
C ARG A 515 -4.55 18.16 16.79
N ARG A 516 -4.43 17.06 17.53
CA ARG A 516 -3.45 16.90 18.63
C ARG A 516 -2.00 17.09 18.15
N LEU A 517 -1.72 16.81 16.88
CA LEU A 517 -0.38 16.99 16.30
C LEU A 517 -0.18 18.34 15.61
N LEU A 518 -1.19 18.85 14.90
CA LEU A 518 -1.06 20.00 14.00
C LEU A 518 -1.85 21.22 14.49
N ASN A 519 -1.15 22.36 14.65
CA ASN A 519 -1.80 23.67 14.77
C ASN A 519 -2.47 24.08 13.45
N ASP A 520 -3.29 25.14 13.45
CA ASP A 520 -4.09 25.55 12.28
C ASP A 520 -3.24 25.83 11.03
N LYS A 521 -2.09 26.49 11.22
CA LYS A 521 -1.19 26.86 10.12
C LYS A 521 -0.56 25.62 9.50
N THR A 522 -0.06 24.68 10.31
CA THR A 522 0.54 23.44 9.80
C THR A 522 -0.51 22.47 9.26
N TRP A 523 -1.70 22.44 9.85
CA TRP A 523 -2.83 21.68 9.33
C TRP A 523 -3.16 22.09 7.90
N ALA A 524 -3.25 23.40 7.64
CA ALA A 524 -3.52 23.94 6.30
C ALA A 524 -2.43 23.54 5.28
N VAL A 525 -1.16 23.47 5.70
CA VAL A 525 -0.04 23.05 4.83
C VAL A 525 -0.20 21.61 4.33
N PHE A 526 -0.69 20.69 5.16
CA PHE A 526 -0.83 19.27 4.80
C PHE A 526 -2.24 18.88 4.30
N ASN A 527 -3.09 19.87 4.02
CA ASN A 527 -4.36 19.68 3.32
C ASN A 527 -4.18 19.58 1.79
N ASN A 528 -5.17 19.02 1.12
CA ASN A 528 -5.31 19.01 -0.34
C ASN A 528 -6.79 18.81 -0.72
N GLN A 529 -7.11 18.97 -2.01
CA GLN A 529 -8.47 18.74 -2.54
C GLN A 529 -8.97 17.32 -2.33
N PHE A 530 -8.07 16.33 -2.26
CA PHE A 530 -8.47 14.95 -1.97
C PHE A 530 -9.06 14.81 -0.57
N LEU A 531 -8.43 15.41 0.45
CA LEU A 531 -8.95 15.42 1.82
C LEU A 531 -10.26 16.22 1.89
N GLU A 532 -10.38 17.33 1.16
CA GLU A 532 -11.61 18.12 1.08
C GLU A 532 -12.77 17.30 0.51
N LEU A 533 -12.54 16.60 -0.61
CA LEU A 533 -13.50 15.69 -1.25
C LEU A 533 -13.98 14.60 -0.28
N CYS A 534 -13.06 14.08 0.53
CA CYS A 534 -13.34 13.02 1.50
C CYS A 534 -13.90 13.53 2.84
N GLY A 535 -13.98 14.84 3.05
CA GLY A 535 -14.38 15.43 4.34
C GLY A 535 -13.38 15.20 5.47
N LEU A 536 -12.08 15.11 5.15
CA LEU A 536 -10.98 14.87 6.08
C LEU A 536 -10.08 16.12 6.26
N ASP A 537 -10.51 17.26 5.72
CA ASP A 537 -9.74 18.50 5.63
C ASP A 537 -9.92 19.45 6.81
N LYS A 538 -10.93 19.26 7.66
CA LYS A 538 -11.25 20.15 8.79
C LYS A 538 -11.65 19.35 10.02
N TYR A 539 -11.31 19.88 11.18
CA TYR A 539 -11.85 19.46 12.46
C TYR A 539 -12.85 20.51 12.92
N GLU A 540 -14.10 20.10 13.13
CA GLU A 540 -15.15 20.93 13.72
C GLU A 540 -15.34 20.41 15.15
N GLU A 541 -15.03 21.24 16.16
CA GLU A 541 -15.35 20.88 17.54
C GLU A 541 -16.87 20.70 17.63
N VAL A 542 -17.29 19.48 17.98
CA VAL A 542 -18.70 19.23 18.29
C VAL A 542 -18.98 20.01 19.57
N MET A 543 -19.69 21.13 19.44
CA MET A 543 -20.25 21.84 20.60
C MET A 543 -21.24 20.87 21.27
N VAL A 544 -20.81 20.26 22.37
CA VAL A 544 -21.64 19.37 23.21
C VAL A 544 -22.57 20.21 24.07
#